data_AF-A0A9J7LSI4-F1
#
_entry.id   AF-A0A9J7LSI4-F1
#
_cell.length_a   1.000
_cell.length_b   1.000
_cell.length_c   1.000
_cell.angle_alpha   90.00
_cell.angle_beta   90.00
_cell.angle_gamma   90.00
#
_symmetry.space_group_name_H-M   'P 1'
#
loop_
_entity.id
_entity.type
_entity.pdbx_description
1 polymer ?
#
loop_
_entity_poly.entity_id
_entity_poly.type
_entity_poly.pdbx_seq_one_letter_code
_entity_poly.pdbx_strand_id
1 'polypeptide(L)'
;MFGEILTYIYSGTLHVSLDKVQPLYQAADLLQLDYVRDTCSGYMAMNVNHSNCVDLYKFADVFSVDSVLKCCLQWIDRNFAEVASSETFCSLSVNQLTEIISHDELDVKEETTVWEAVVRWVQHCREDRLHQLPSILPHIRYNLLTSDDTAAIMEHPLVREEPGSSEVIRNVVQRGASNMKPRFGTGAEEMALFFETSPNNMQGINPRLGKFFRCSFSEIPPIVSATVTSDNDIYVLAEESEVQMSLLFYNQMKAVWERKSLVKKLPRPPTDEHLLAVDGNLYYLACHWNHPLQSQTITLMKHDWNTKEWHDCSPLKDDISRMEPSVSNGCLYLLSTEELHCYSPKKDCWFMAASPTFLIDEFWTSIALGTEIFCSDIDFTSVSVYDTEADRWQQLPVWENPEAENRDYSTYFFVLENQLHVYLDTEELEYRQVHLYDRCEGVWREIDVTLADDLVWTCTPIVARVYLPGVQDRCANT
;
A
#
# COMPACT_ATOMS: atom_id res chain seq x y z
N MET A 1 -2.90 -32.55 16.60
CA MET A 1 -1.43 -32.51 16.51
C MET A 1 -0.88 -33.84 15.97
N PHE A 2 -0.86 -34.94 16.73
CA PHE A 2 -0.33 -36.23 16.24
C PHE A 2 -1.05 -36.76 14.99
N GLY A 3 -2.35 -36.49 14.85
CA GLY A 3 -3.14 -36.87 13.67
C GLY A 3 -2.65 -36.27 12.36
N GLU A 4 -2.21 -35.00 12.32
CA GLU A 4 -1.73 -34.36 11.09
C GLU A 4 -0.40 -34.96 10.62
N ILE A 5 0.52 -35.19 11.58
CA ILE A 5 1.80 -35.83 11.32
C ILE A 5 1.60 -37.29 10.87
N LEU A 6 0.68 -38.01 11.51
CA LEU A 6 0.36 -39.39 11.15
C LEU A 6 -0.24 -39.45 9.74
N THR A 7 -1.17 -38.55 9.42
CA THR A 7 -1.75 -38.42 8.07
C THR A 7 -0.66 -38.11 7.05
N TYR A 8 0.27 -37.21 7.35
CA TYR A 8 1.41 -36.92 6.48
C TYR A 8 2.29 -38.16 6.26
N ILE A 9 2.66 -38.89 7.32
CA ILE A 9 3.48 -40.10 7.22
C ILE A 9 2.80 -41.17 6.34
N TYR A 10 1.48 -41.31 6.42
CA TYR A 10 0.74 -42.32 5.64
C TYR A 10 0.34 -41.86 4.24
N SER A 11 0.08 -40.56 4.01
CA SER A 11 -0.49 -40.05 2.75
C SER A 11 0.47 -39.22 1.90
N GLY A 12 1.56 -38.71 2.49
CA GLY A 12 2.44 -37.72 1.86
C GLY A 12 1.84 -36.30 1.75
N THR A 13 0.60 -36.09 2.23
CA THR A 13 -0.08 -34.79 2.18
C THR A 13 -0.11 -34.14 3.55
N LEU A 14 0.16 -32.83 3.61
CA LEU A 14 0.17 -32.04 4.83
C LEU A 14 -0.84 -30.90 4.72
N HIS A 15 -1.74 -30.80 5.70
CA HIS A 15 -2.64 -29.66 5.82
C HIS A 15 -2.17 -28.77 6.98
N VAL A 16 -1.86 -27.52 6.68
CA VAL A 16 -1.37 -26.54 7.66
C VAL A 16 -2.42 -25.45 7.85
N SER A 17 -2.68 -25.11 9.11
CA SER A 17 -3.60 -24.05 9.50
C SER A 17 -2.95 -23.16 10.56
N LEU A 18 -3.31 -21.88 10.59
CA LEU A 18 -2.71 -20.88 11.50
C LEU A 18 -2.82 -21.24 12.99
N ASP A 19 -3.90 -21.90 13.40
CA ASP A 19 -4.14 -22.35 14.78
C ASP A 19 -3.23 -23.53 15.19
N LYS A 20 -2.76 -24.33 14.22
CA LYS A 20 -1.96 -25.54 14.49
C LYS A 20 -0.52 -25.44 14.04
N VAL A 21 -0.14 -24.40 13.29
CA VAL A 21 1.18 -24.33 12.66
C VAL A 21 2.33 -24.31 13.67
N GLN A 22 2.21 -23.55 14.77
CA GLN A 22 3.27 -23.48 15.79
C GLN A 22 3.47 -24.83 16.52
N PRO A 23 2.42 -25.50 17.05
CA PRO A 23 2.61 -26.82 17.66
C PRO A 23 3.02 -27.91 16.65
N LEU A 24 2.57 -27.80 15.39
CA LEU A 24 2.98 -28.71 14.33
C LEU A 24 4.47 -28.55 14.01
N TYR A 25 4.96 -27.31 13.92
CA TYR A 25 6.38 -27.02 13.76
C TYR A 25 7.20 -27.61 14.91
N GLN A 26 6.80 -27.38 16.16
CA GLN A 26 7.49 -27.91 17.34
C GLN A 26 7.58 -29.44 17.32
N ALA A 27 6.49 -30.12 16.97
CA ALA A 27 6.47 -31.57 16.87
C ALA A 27 7.32 -32.07 15.68
N ALA A 28 7.30 -31.37 14.54
CA ALA A 28 8.13 -31.69 13.39
C ALA A 28 9.62 -31.53 13.68
N ASP A 29 10.00 -30.47 14.40
CA ASP A 29 11.37 -30.22 14.83
C ASP A 29 11.86 -31.30 15.80
N LEU A 30 11.04 -31.65 16.80
CA LEU A 30 11.34 -32.73 17.75
C LEU A 30 11.48 -34.10 17.07
N LEU A 31 10.64 -34.38 16.07
CA LEU A 31 10.63 -35.64 15.33
C LEU A 31 11.58 -35.65 14.13
N GLN A 32 12.30 -34.55 13.86
CA GLN A 32 13.22 -34.37 12.74
C GLN A 32 12.55 -34.58 11.36
N LEU A 33 11.32 -34.08 11.22
CA LEU A 33 10.56 -34.07 9.96
C LEU A 33 10.84 -32.77 9.19
N ASP A 34 12.01 -32.69 8.54
CA ASP A 34 12.49 -31.46 7.88
C ASP A 34 11.47 -30.87 6.90
N TYR A 35 10.85 -31.69 6.05
CA TYR A 35 9.85 -31.21 5.08
C TYR A 35 8.64 -30.55 5.76
N VAL A 36 8.15 -31.13 6.86
CA VAL A 36 7.02 -30.58 7.62
C VAL A 36 7.44 -29.29 8.31
N ARG A 37 8.64 -29.25 8.89
CA ARG A 37 9.23 -28.06 9.52
C ARG A 37 9.33 -26.91 8.52
N ASP A 38 9.91 -27.16 7.35
CA ASP A 38 10.15 -26.15 6.31
C ASP A 38 8.82 -25.68 5.67
N THR A 39 7.84 -26.58 5.53
CA THR A 39 6.49 -26.20 5.07
C THR A 39 5.79 -25.32 6.11
N CYS A 40 5.92 -25.64 7.40
CA CYS A 40 5.35 -24.82 8.47
C CYS A 40 6.01 -23.45 8.56
N SER A 41 7.34 -23.36 8.43
CA SER A 41 8.05 -22.07 8.43
C SER A 41 7.68 -21.21 7.23
N GLY A 42 7.58 -21.80 6.03
CA GLY A 42 7.07 -21.12 4.85
C GLY A 42 5.64 -20.59 5.07
N TYR A 43 4.75 -21.44 5.57
CA TYR A 43 3.36 -21.04 5.82
C TYR A 43 3.26 -19.91 6.86
N MET A 44 4.05 -19.94 7.95
CA MET A 44 4.11 -18.86 8.93
C MET A 44 4.63 -17.55 8.32
N ALA A 45 5.71 -17.60 7.55
CA ALA A 45 6.31 -16.42 6.92
C ALA A 45 5.35 -15.73 5.94
N MET A 46 4.48 -16.49 5.26
CA MET A 46 3.52 -15.97 4.29
C MET A 46 2.22 -15.43 4.91
N ASN A 47 1.91 -15.84 6.13
CA ASN A 47 0.64 -15.50 6.79
C ASN A 47 0.85 -14.65 8.05
N VAL A 48 1.86 -13.79 8.05
CA VAL A 48 2.07 -12.77 9.09
C VAL A 48 1.00 -11.69 8.94
N ASN A 49 0.37 -11.30 10.05
CA ASN A 49 -0.68 -10.29 10.11
C ASN A 49 -0.61 -9.53 11.44
N HIS A 50 -1.45 -8.49 11.58
CA HIS A 50 -1.52 -7.67 12.79
C HIS A 50 -1.74 -8.49 14.07
N SER A 51 -2.59 -9.51 14.04
CA SER A 51 -2.92 -10.27 15.26
C SER A 51 -1.82 -11.24 15.69
N ASN A 52 -0.98 -11.72 14.77
CA ASN A 52 -0.03 -12.80 15.04
C ASN A 52 1.45 -12.40 14.95
N CYS A 53 1.78 -11.21 14.44
CA CYS A 53 3.15 -10.79 14.14
C CYS A 53 4.08 -10.88 15.35
N VAL A 54 3.67 -10.39 16.52
CA VAL A 54 4.48 -10.39 17.74
C VAL A 54 4.67 -11.80 18.29
N ASP A 55 3.62 -12.62 18.27
CA ASP A 55 3.69 -14.00 18.76
C ASP A 55 4.54 -14.89 17.85
N LEU A 56 4.42 -14.71 16.53
CA LEU A 56 5.27 -15.39 15.55
C LEU A 56 6.73 -14.91 15.64
N TYR A 57 6.98 -13.63 15.89
CA TYR A 57 8.32 -13.13 16.13
C TYR A 57 8.95 -13.77 17.39
N LYS A 58 8.22 -13.79 18.50
CA LYS A 58 8.67 -14.46 19.74
C LYS A 58 8.94 -15.95 19.52
N PHE A 59 8.07 -16.61 18.77
CA PHE A 59 8.25 -18.00 18.39
C PHE A 59 9.52 -18.19 17.54
N ALA A 60 9.68 -17.38 16.49
CA ALA A 60 10.81 -17.47 15.57
C ALA A 60 12.15 -17.16 16.25
N ASP A 61 12.18 -16.24 17.22
CA ASP A 61 13.35 -15.95 18.06
C ASP A 61 13.75 -17.17 18.91
N VAL A 62 12.77 -17.78 19.60
CA VAL A 62 13.01 -18.97 20.45
C VAL A 62 13.48 -20.19 19.66
N PHE A 63 12.89 -20.44 18.48
CA PHE A 63 13.23 -21.58 17.62
C PHE A 63 14.29 -21.25 16.56
N SER A 64 14.82 -20.03 16.55
CA SER A 64 15.81 -19.52 15.59
C SER A 64 15.41 -19.77 14.12
N VAL A 65 14.15 -19.46 13.80
CA VAL A 65 13.59 -19.63 12.45
C VAL A 65 13.79 -18.35 11.64
N ASP A 66 14.98 -18.19 11.06
CA ASP A 66 15.41 -16.94 10.40
C ASP A 66 14.44 -16.43 9.32
N SER A 67 13.80 -17.32 8.56
CA SER A 67 12.84 -16.92 7.52
C SER A 67 11.62 -16.22 8.10
N VAL A 68 11.04 -16.79 9.15
CA VAL A 68 9.87 -16.23 9.84
C VAL A 68 10.27 -14.98 10.63
N LEU A 69 11.43 -14.99 11.27
CA LEU A 69 11.96 -13.85 12.03
C LEU A 69 12.12 -12.62 11.14
N LYS A 70 12.73 -12.76 9.97
CA LYS A 70 12.88 -11.68 8.98
C LYS A 70 11.53 -11.15 8.51
N CYS A 71 10.58 -12.03 8.17
CA CYS A 71 9.25 -11.61 7.72
C CYS A 71 8.48 -10.89 8.83
N CYS A 72 8.56 -11.36 10.08
CA CYS A 72 7.90 -10.70 11.21
C CYS A 72 8.53 -9.34 11.51
N LEU A 73 9.86 -9.23 11.51
CA LEU A 73 10.55 -7.95 11.70
C LEU A 73 10.20 -6.96 10.60
N GLN A 74 10.22 -7.35 9.34
CA GLN A 74 9.78 -6.49 8.23
C GLN A 74 8.34 -6.01 8.39
N TRP A 75 7.45 -6.88 8.88
CA TRP A 75 6.06 -6.52 9.11
C TRP A 75 5.89 -5.57 10.30
N ILE A 76 6.61 -5.82 11.40
CA ILE A 76 6.64 -4.95 12.60
C ILE A 76 7.24 -3.59 12.25
N ASP A 77 8.32 -3.56 11.47
CA ASP A 77 9.00 -2.32 11.09
C ASP A 77 8.07 -1.42 10.27
N ARG A 78 7.30 -1.99 9.34
CA ARG A 78 6.31 -1.27 8.52
C ARG A 78 5.10 -0.79 9.31
N ASN A 79 4.62 -1.58 10.26
CA ASN A 79 3.39 -1.29 11.02
C ASN A 79 3.69 -0.90 12.47
N PHE A 80 4.87 -0.32 12.74
CA PHE A 80 5.38 -0.16 14.09
C PHE A 80 4.44 0.64 14.99
N ALA A 81 3.83 1.72 14.49
CA ALA A 81 2.91 2.54 15.27
C ALA A 81 1.68 1.75 15.77
N GLU A 82 1.09 0.92 14.89
CA GLU A 82 -0.05 0.07 15.24
C GLU A 82 0.38 -1.04 16.21
N VAL A 83 1.49 -1.71 15.91
CA VAL A 83 2.04 -2.78 16.75
C VAL A 83 2.39 -2.26 18.13
N ALA A 84 3.04 -1.10 18.24
CA ALA A 84 3.41 -0.48 19.51
C ALA A 84 2.20 -0.18 20.40
N SER A 85 1.04 0.10 19.79
CA SER A 85 -0.21 0.33 20.52
C SER A 85 -0.84 -0.97 21.06
N SER A 86 -0.52 -2.12 20.47
CA SER A 86 -1.09 -3.41 20.84
C SER A 86 -0.67 -3.91 22.23
N GLU A 87 -1.49 -4.77 22.83
CA GLU A 87 -1.14 -5.43 24.10
C GLU A 87 -0.05 -6.49 23.91
N THR A 88 -0.01 -7.16 22.75
CA THR A 88 0.97 -8.21 22.44
C THR A 88 2.39 -7.64 22.43
N PHE A 89 2.58 -6.39 22.00
CA PHE A 89 3.87 -5.68 22.07
C PHE A 89 4.40 -5.55 23.51
N CYS A 90 3.51 -5.36 24.50
CA CYS A 90 3.93 -5.29 25.90
C CYS A 90 4.47 -6.64 26.44
N SER A 91 4.21 -7.74 25.74
CA SER A 91 4.70 -9.08 26.08
C SER A 91 6.12 -9.39 25.57
N LEU A 92 6.75 -8.46 24.84
CA LEU A 92 8.13 -8.59 24.36
C LEU A 92 9.13 -8.56 25.51
N SER A 93 10.24 -9.29 25.36
CA SER A 93 11.38 -9.18 26.28
C SER A 93 12.20 -7.89 26.00
N VAL A 94 13.07 -7.50 26.93
CA VAL A 94 13.96 -6.33 26.74
C VAL A 94 14.80 -6.48 25.48
N ASN A 95 15.38 -7.66 25.25
CA ASN A 95 16.27 -7.90 24.12
C ASN A 95 15.53 -7.75 22.80
N GLN A 96 14.34 -8.36 22.71
CA GLN A 96 13.45 -8.29 21.56
C GLN A 96 12.99 -6.85 21.27
N LEU A 97 12.57 -6.12 22.30
CA LEU A 97 12.20 -4.71 22.16
C LEU A 97 13.39 -3.89 21.67
N THR A 98 14.57 -4.09 22.27
CA THR A 98 15.80 -3.36 21.96
C THR A 98 16.25 -3.61 20.53
N GLU A 99 16.12 -4.86 20.04
CA GLU A 99 16.36 -5.22 18.65
C GLU A 99 15.43 -4.43 17.72
N ILE A 100 14.12 -4.51 17.91
CA ILE A 100 13.13 -3.81 17.08
C ILE A 100 13.39 -2.30 17.05
N ILE A 101 13.53 -1.64 18.21
CA ILE A 101 13.75 -0.18 18.24
C ILE A 101 15.11 0.22 17.68
N SER A 102 16.06 -0.70 17.53
CA SER A 102 17.37 -0.41 16.94
C SER A 102 17.34 -0.37 15.40
N HIS A 103 16.28 -0.85 14.76
CA HIS A 103 16.19 -0.99 13.31
C HIS A 103 16.05 0.32 12.55
N ASP A 104 16.95 0.58 11.61
CA ASP A 104 16.86 1.77 10.77
C ASP A 104 15.60 1.82 9.89
N GLU A 105 15.01 0.65 9.61
CA GLU A 105 13.89 0.44 8.68
C GLU A 105 12.50 0.71 9.29
N LEU A 106 12.40 1.10 10.58
CA LEU A 106 11.10 1.39 11.20
C LEU A 106 10.36 2.50 10.43
N ASP A 107 9.11 2.26 10.07
CA ASP A 107 8.22 3.26 9.50
C ASP A 107 7.57 4.08 10.61
N VAL A 108 8.33 5.06 11.12
CA VAL A 108 7.85 6.06 12.07
C VAL A 108 8.07 7.47 11.52
N LYS A 109 7.00 8.29 11.58
CA LYS A 109 7.08 9.70 11.18
C LYS A 109 8.01 10.49 12.10
N GLU A 110 7.95 10.20 13.39
CA GLU A 110 8.71 10.90 14.44
C GLU A 110 9.28 9.89 15.46
N GLU A 111 10.44 10.20 16.03
CA GLU A 111 11.04 9.39 17.11
C GLU A 111 10.24 9.46 18.42
N THR A 112 9.33 10.42 18.55
CA THR A 112 8.38 10.52 19.69
C THR A 112 7.54 9.25 19.81
N THR A 113 7.13 8.66 18.68
CA THR A 113 6.38 7.39 18.65
C THR A 113 7.20 6.22 19.21
N VAL A 114 8.50 6.16 18.94
CA VAL A 114 9.40 5.13 19.49
C VAL A 114 9.56 5.32 21.00
N TRP A 115 9.70 6.56 21.46
CA TRP A 115 9.72 6.88 22.89
C TRP A 115 8.43 6.46 23.60
N GLU A 116 7.27 6.81 23.04
CA GLU A 116 5.96 6.44 23.60
C GLU A 116 5.78 4.92 23.70
N ALA A 117 6.23 4.18 22.68
CA ALA A 117 6.23 2.71 22.70
C ALA A 117 7.06 2.14 23.86
N VAL A 118 8.25 2.69 24.11
CA VAL A 118 9.11 2.30 25.24
C VAL A 118 8.45 2.64 26.57
N VAL A 119 7.86 3.83 26.71
CA VAL A 119 7.13 4.24 27.92
C VAL A 119 5.99 3.27 28.22
N ARG A 120 5.18 2.93 27.22
CA ARG A 120 4.07 1.97 27.34
C ARG A 120 4.57 0.59 27.78
N TRP A 121 5.65 0.11 27.16
CA TRP A 121 6.24 -1.19 27.51
C TRP A 121 6.77 -1.21 28.96
N VAL A 122 7.42 -0.15 29.44
CA VAL A 122 7.90 -0.06 30.83
C VAL A 122 6.72 0.03 31.81
N GLN A 123 5.70 0.84 31.49
CA GLN A 123 4.52 1.00 32.35
C GLN A 123 3.74 -0.30 32.56
N HIS A 124 3.74 -1.20 31.58
CA HIS A 124 3.05 -2.48 31.67
C HIS A 124 3.51 -3.35 32.86
N CYS A 125 4.83 -3.42 33.10
CA CYS A 125 5.40 -4.10 34.27
C CYS A 125 6.44 -3.21 34.94
N ARG A 126 5.99 -2.09 35.52
CA ARG A 126 6.87 -1.04 36.06
C ARG A 126 7.92 -1.57 37.04
N GLU A 127 7.53 -2.43 37.98
CA GLU A 127 8.41 -2.91 39.05
C GLU A 127 9.62 -3.68 38.50
N ASP A 128 9.41 -4.49 37.46
CA ASP A 128 10.44 -5.35 36.86
C ASP A 128 11.18 -4.70 35.69
N ARG A 129 10.65 -3.62 35.10
CA ARG A 129 11.19 -3.05 33.86
C ARG A 129 11.89 -1.71 34.05
N LEU A 130 11.62 -0.99 35.15
CA LEU A 130 12.21 0.32 35.39
C LEU A 130 13.75 0.27 35.33
N HIS A 131 14.36 -0.74 35.94
CA HIS A 131 15.82 -0.90 35.97
C HIS A 131 16.45 -1.26 34.61
N GLN A 132 15.63 -1.63 33.62
CA GLN A 132 16.06 -2.00 32.26
C GLN A 132 15.99 -0.80 31.31
N LEU A 133 15.39 0.32 31.75
CA LEU A 133 15.25 1.53 30.95
C LEU A 133 16.61 2.08 30.45
N PRO A 134 17.69 2.17 31.26
CA PRO A 134 18.98 2.67 30.79
C PRO A 134 19.61 1.90 29.63
N SER A 135 19.31 0.60 29.49
CA SER A 135 19.79 -0.19 28.36
C SER A 135 19.01 0.06 27.07
N ILE A 136 17.77 0.53 27.17
CA ILE A 136 16.87 0.76 26.02
C ILE A 136 17.06 2.17 25.47
N LEU A 137 17.24 3.17 26.35
CA LEU A 137 17.38 4.58 25.99
C LEU A 137 18.41 4.87 24.89
N PRO A 138 19.59 4.22 24.80
CA PRO A 138 20.58 4.49 23.76
C PRO A 138 20.11 4.22 22.33
N HIS A 139 19.05 3.42 22.16
CA HIS A 139 18.54 3.03 20.85
C HIS A 139 17.50 4.02 20.29
N ILE A 140 17.09 5.01 21.08
CA ILE A 140 16.21 6.10 20.66
C ILE A 140 17.07 7.23 20.06
N ARG A 141 16.65 7.77 18.91
CA ARG A 141 17.45 8.76 18.17
C ARG A 141 17.11 10.19 18.60
N TYR A 142 17.49 10.57 19.82
CA TYR A 142 17.19 11.90 20.38
C TYR A 142 17.68 13.08 19.53
N ASN A 143 18.71 12.88 18.70
CA ASN A 143 19.23 13.92 17.80
C ASN A 143 18.25 14.28 16.65
N LEU A 144 17.22 13.47 16.42
CA LEU A 144 16.17 13.71 15.43
C LEU A 144 14.87 14.26 16.06
N LEU A 145 14.83 14.39 17.39
CA LEU A 145 13.72 14.99 18.11
C LEU A 145 13.86 16.52 18.16
N THR A 146 12.74 17.22 18.34
CA THR A 146 12.79 18.67 18.58
C THR A 146 13.37 18.98 19.96
N SER A 147 13.82 20.23 20.17
CA SER A 147 14.29 20.68 21.49
C SER A 147 13.22 20.54 22.56
N ASP A 148 11.96 20.70 22.18
CA ASP A 148 10.83 20.67 23.12
C ASP A 148 10.50 19.23 23.50
N ASP A 149 10.53 18.30 22.54
CA ASP A 149 10.32 16.87 22.80
C ASP A 149 11.42 16.29 23.69
N THR A 150 12.68 16.64 23.42
CA THR A 150 13.80 16.18 24.26
C THR A 150 13.69 16.71 25.68
N ALA A 151 13.26 17.96 25.86
CA ALA A 151 12.97 18.52 27.19
C ALA A 151 11.83 17.79 27.88
N ALA A 152 10.73 17.50 27.17
CA ALA A 152 9.59 16.75 27.72
C ALA A 152 9.99 15.34 28.17
N ILE A 153 10.84 14.64 27.40
CA ILE A 153 11.37 13.32 27.75
C ILE A 153 12.22 13.38 29.03
N MET A 154 13.11 14.38 29.14
CA MET A 154 13.95 14.57 30.33
C MET A 154 13.13 14.86 31.60
N GLU A 155 11.98 15.50 31.46
CA GLU A 155 11.05 15.79 32.55
C GLU A 155 10.11 14.62 32.90
N HIS A 156 10.09 13.56 32.08
CA HIS A 156 9.17 12.44 32.24
C HIS A 156 9.42 11.66 33.56
N PRO A 157 8.38 11.25 34.30
CA PRO A 157 8.53 10.59 35.60
C PRO A 157 9.44 9.35 35.58
N LEU A 158 9.33 8.52 34.53
CA LEU A 158 10.17 7.31 34.40
C LEU A 158 11.68 7.63 34.33
N VAL A 159 12.05 8.72 33.66
CA VAL A 159 13.45 9.14 33.48
C VAL A 159 14.02 9.78 34.74
N ARG A 160 13.15 10.43 35.53
CA ARG A 160 13.51 11.06 36.81
C ARG A 160 13.63 10.07 37.96
N GLU A 161 12.80 9.03 37.94
CA GLU A 161 12.78 8.02 39.00
C GLU A 161 13.91 7.00 38.87
N GLU A 162 14.32 6.67 37.64
CA GLU A 162 15.42 5.74 37.40
C GLU A 162 16.78 6.47 37.45
N PRO A 163 17.68 6.09 38.38
CA PRO A 163 18.98 6.72 38.52
C PRO A 163 19.95 6.25 37.43
N GLY A 164 20.13 7.08 36.40
CA GLY A 164 21.10 6.85 35.32
C GLY A 164 20.54 7.18 33.95
N SER A 165 19.22 7.04 33.78
CA SER A 165 18.48 7.34 32.55
C SER A 165 18.75 8.76 32.03
N SER A 166 18.72 9.76 32.91
CA SER A 166 19.03 11.16 32.55
C SER A 166 20.47 11.35 32.06
N GLU A 167 21.43 10.63 32.62
CA GLU A 167 22.84 10.71 32.21
C GLU A 167 23.07 10.00 30.86
N VAL A 168 22.39 8.86 30.64
CA VAL A 168 22.41 8.15 29.36
C VAL A 168 21.89 9.04 28.24
N ILE A 169 20.73 9.68 28.41
CA ILE A 169 20.16 10.58 27.38
C ILE A 169 21.12 11.73 27.09
N ARG A 170 21.68 12.39 28.12
CA ARG A 170 22.65 13.47 27.93
C ARG A 170 23.90 12.99 27.19
N ASN A 171 24.39 11.80 27.48
CA ASN A 171 25.54 11.21 26.78
C ASN A 171 25.22 10.91 25.31
N VAL A 172 24.02 10.42 25.00
CA VAL A 172 23.59 10.15 23.61
C VAL A 172 23.48 11.45 22.81
N VAL A 173 22.86 12.48 23.39
CA VAL A 173 22.74 13.81 22.77
C VAL A 173 24.12 14.47 22.57
N GLN A 174 25.02 14.36 23.56
CA GLN A 174 26.36 14.95 23.49
C GLN A 174 27.31 14.25 22.51
N ARG A 175 27.15 12.93 22.31
CA ARG A 175 27.99 12.18 21.35
C ARG A 175 27.76 12.61 19.90
N GLY A 176 26.67 13.33 19.61
CA GLY A 176 26.40 13.94 18.31
C GLY A 176 26.01 12.92 17.22
N ALA A 177 25.35 13.44 16.18
CA ALA A 177 24.72 12.69 15.08
C ALA A 177 25.70 12.07 14.06
N SER A 178 26.92 11.70 14.45
CA SER A 178 27.86 11.09 13.49
C SER A 178 27.38 9.68 13.14
N ASN A 179 26.73 9.55 11.98
CA ASN A 179 26.17 8.35 11.33
C ASN A 179 24.74 7.92 11.69
N MET A 180 23.94 8.71 12.41
CA MET A 180 22.52 8.35 12.62
C MET A 180 21.69 8.73 11.40
N LYS A 181 21.20 7.73 10.66
CA LYS A 181 20.22 7.94 9.59
C LYS A 181 18.86 8.24 10.21
N PRO A 182 17.99 9.06 9.58
CA PRO A 182 16.56 9.11 9.92
C PRO A 182 15.89 7.74 9.82
N ARG A 183 14.76 7.53 10.49
CA ARG A 183 14.00 6.27 10.31
C ARG A 183 13.37 6.33 8.93
N PHE A 184 13.08 5.18 8.35
CA PHE A 184 12.46 5.12 7.02
C PHE A 184 11.20 5.99 6.94
N GLY A 185 10.38 6.03 7.98
CA GLY A 185 9.16 6.85 7.98
C GLY A 185 9.38 8.37 8.05
N THR A 186 10.54 8.86 8.51
CA THR A 186 10.81 10.27 8.89
C THR A 186 10.98 11.22 7.68
N GLY A 187 10.83 10.72 6.46
CA GLY A 187 10.83 11.52 5.22
C GLY A 187 9.85 11.02 4.16
N ALA A 188 8.90 10.16 4.57
CA ALA A 188 7.94 9.58 3.67
C ALA A 188 6.70 10.47 3.56
N GLU A 189 6.37 10.88 2.33
CA GLU A 189 5.28 11.81 2.03
C GLU A 189 4.26 11.15 1.14
N GLU A 190 2.99 11.50 1.30
CA GLU A 190 1.95 11.08 0.37
C GLU A 190 2.10 11.84 -0.95
N MET A 191 2.17 11.12 -2.06
CA MET A 191 2.45 11.68 -3.39
C MET A 191 1.53 11.01 -4.42
N ALA A 192 1.00 11.78 -5.36
CA ALA A 192 0.42 11.26 -6.58
C ALA A 192 1.54 10.84 -7.54
N LEU A 193 1.53 9.57 -7.94
CA LEU A 193 2.52 8.95 -8.81
C LEU A 193 1.96 8.79 -10.22
N PHE A 194 2.70 9.32 -11.18
CA PHE A 194 2.42 9.23 -12.60
C PHE A 194 3.52 8.43 -13.29
N PHE A 195 3.13 7.58 -14.24
CA PHE A 195 4.04 6.71 -14.97
C PHE A 195 4.07 7.06 -16.46
N GLU A 196 5.26 7.05 -17.04
CA GLU A 196 5.53 7.32 -18.46
C GLU A 196 6.08 6.05 -19.11
N THR A 197 5.81 5.81 -20.41
CA THR A 197 6.27 4.60 -21.13
C THR A 197 7.62 4.79 -21.81
N SER A 198 8.06 6.02 -22.06
CA SER A 198 9.27 6.25 -22.87
C SER A 198 9.96 7.59 -22.58
N PRO A 199 11.04 7.60 -21.78
CA PRO A 199 11.57 6.49 -20.99
C PRO A 199 10.63 6.16 -19.81
N ASN A 200 10.70 4.93 -19.29
CA ASN A 200 9.96 4.52 -18.10
C ASN A 200 10.30 5.43 -16.92
N ASN A 201 9.50 6.46 -16.68
CA ASN A 201 9.72 7.41 -15.62
C ASN A 201 8.59 7.31 -14.61
N MET A 202 8.94 7.55 -13.36
CA MET A 202 8.01 7.75 -12.27
C MET A 202 8.13 9.18 -11.80
N GLN A 203 7.04 9.93 -11.91
CA GLN A 203 6.92 11.27 -11.34
C GLN A 203 6.06 11.21 -10.10
N GLY A 204 6.53 11.81 -9.01
CA GLY A 204 5.73 11.96 -7.82
C GLY A 204 5.49 13.42 -7.52
N ILE A 205 4.23 13.76 -7.25
CA ILE A 205 3.80 15.13 -6.98
C ILE A 205 2.96 15.17 -5.70
N ASN A 206 3.31 16.07 -4.79
CA ASN A 206 2.39 16.54 -3.77
C ASN A 206 2.16 18.04 -4.01
N PRO A 207 1.02 18.42 -4.62
CA PRO A 207 0.74 19.79 -5.01
C PRO A 207 0.56 20.72 -3.80
N ARG A 208 0.09 20.20 -2.66
CA ARG A 208 -0.11 20.98 -1.43
C ARG A 208 1.19 21.34 -0.74
N LEU A 209 2.14 20.43 -0.75
CA LEU A 209 3.47 20.64 -0.18
C LEU A 209 4.47 21.26 -1.17
N GLY A 210 4.07 21.41 -2.44
CA GLY A 210 4.98 21.84 -3.51
C GLY A 210 6.16 20.89 -3.70
N LYS A 211 5.99 19.61 -3.37
CA LYS A 211 7.04 18.59 -3.48
C LYS A 211 6.91 17.86 -4.81
N PHE A 212 8.06 17.67 -5.46
CA PHE A 212 8.15 17.03 -6.77
C PHE A 212 9.41 16.17 -6.85
N PHE A 213 9.31 15.01 -7.50
CA PHE A 213 10.46 14.26 -7.99
C PHE A 213 10.15 13.62 -9.34
N ARG A 214 11.20 13.36 -10.13
CA ARG A 214 11.14 12.55 -11.35
C ARG A 214 12.32 11.60 -11.36
N CYS A 215 12.05 10.31 -11.49
CA CYS A 215 13.08 9.27 -11.55
C CYS A 215 12.90 8.42 -12.81
N SER A 216 14.01 8.11 -13.48
CA SER A 216 14.00 7.19 -14.61
C SER A 216 14.31 5.75 -14.17
N PHE A 217 13.53 4.83 -14.70
CA PHE A 217 13.63 3.37 -14.55
C PHE A 217 13.68 2.71 -15.93
N SER A 218 14.56 3.17 -16.80
CA SER A 218 14.74 2.61 -18.15
C SER A 218 15.10 1.11 -18.17
N GLU A 219 15.51 0.53 -17.04
CA GLU A 219 15.82 -0.89 -16.92
C GLU A 219 14.61 -1.83 -16.82
N ILE A 220 13.43 -1.31 -16.50
CA ILE A 220 12.20 -2.13 -16.43
C ILE A 220 11.45 -2.09 -17.75
N PRO A 221 10.59 -3.10 -18.04
CA PRO A 221 9.72 -3.05 -19.21
C PRO A 221 8.63 -1.96 -19.08
N PRO A 222 7.99 -1.56 -20.19
CA PRO A 222 6.93 -0.54 -20.19
C PRO A 222 5.81 -0.85 -19.21
N ILE A 223 5.44 0.14 -18.39
CA ILE A 223 4.37 0.00 -17.39
C ILE A 223 3.01 0.13 -18.08
N VAL A 224 2.15 -0.87 -17.86
CA VAL A 224 0.78 -0.94 -18.38
C VAL A 224 -0.23 -0.42 -17.36
N SER A 225 -0.08 -0.81 -16.09
CA SER A 225 -1.01 -0.43 -15.03
C SER A 225 -0.32 -0.46 -13.67
N ALA A 226 -0.83 0.32 -12.71
CA ALA A 226 -0.25 0.48 -11.39
C ALA A 226 -1.31 0.43 -10.30
N THR A 227 -0.94 -0.01 -9.10
CA THR A 227 -1.83 -0.02 -7.93
C THR A 227 -1.05 0.10 -6.63
N VAL A 228 -1.74 0.45 -5.55
CA VAL A 228 -1.19 0.56 -4.20
C VAL A 228 -2.05 -0.23 -3.24
N THR A 229 -1.44 -1.08 -2.42
CA THR A 229 -2.17 -1.83 -1.39
C THR A 229 -2.47 -0.97 -0.17
N SER A 230 -3.35 -1.45 0.72
CA SER A 230 -3.59 -0.84 2.03
C SER A 230 -2.31 -0.67 2.87
N ASP A 231 -1.33 -1.54 2.65
CA ASP A 231 -0.04 -1.54 3.35
C ASP A 231 0.99 -0.65 2.64
N ASN A 232 0.52 0.19 1.70
CA ASN A 232 1.34 1.13 0.93
C ASN A 232 2.42 0.46 0.05
N ASP A 233 2.20 -0.80 -0.33
CA ASP A 233 3.04 -1.48 -1.30
C ASP A 233 2.62 -1.09 -2.72
N ILE A 234 3.57 -0.53 -3.48
CA ILE A 234 3.36 -0.09 -4.86
C ILE A 234 3.67 -1.26 -5.79
N TYR A 235 2.69 -1.63 -6.61
CA TYR A 235 2.82 -2.66 -7.64
C TYR A 235 2.52 -2.10 -9.02
N VAL A 236 3.23 -2.60 -10.02
CA VAL A 236 2.96 -2.31 -11.44
C VAL A 236 2.93 -3.58 -12.26
N LEU A 237 2.09 -3.59 -13.29
CA LEU A 237 2.17 -4.55 -14.39
C LEU A 237 3.03 -3.94 -15.49
N ALA A 238 4.06 -4.67 -15.89
CA ALA A 238 4.98 -4.25 -16.95
C ALA A 238 4.98 -5.28 -18.10
N GLU A 239 4.98 -4.80 -19.33
CA GLU A 239 4.95 -5.63 -20.52
C GLU A 239 6.35 -6.14 -20.90
N GLU A 240 6.61 -7.43 -20.70
CA GLU A 240 7.88 -8.07 -21.08
C GLU A 240 7.90 -8.48 -22.56
N SER A 241 6.75 -8.95 -23.06
CA SER A 241 6.58 -9.41 -24.44
C SER A 241 5.09 -9.49 -24.80
N GLU A 242 4.82 -9.75 -26.08
CA GLU A 242 3.48 -10.00 -26.65
C GLU A 242 2.65 -11.07 -25.90
N VAL A 243 3.28 -11.97 -25.14
CA VAL A 243 2.61 -13.09 -24.46
C VAL A 243 2.74 -13.06 -22.94
N GLN A 244 3.50 -12.11 -22.38
CA GLN A 244 3.87 -12.15 -20.97
C GLN A 244 4.06 -10.75 -20.38
N MET A 245 3.54 -10.57 -19.18
CA MET A 245 3.77 -9.41 -18.32
C MET A 245 4.48 -9.85 -17.04
N SER A 246 5.10 -8.88 -16.37
CA SER A 246 5.71 -9.02 -15.06
C SER A 246 4.92 -8.21 -14.04
N LEU A 247 4.63 -8.81 -12.89
CA LEU A 247 4.24 -8.07 -11.70
C LEU A 247 5.50 -7.58 -11.00
N LEU A 248 5.71 -6.27 -10.97
CA LEU A 248 6.84 -5.62 -10.31
C LEU A 248 6.37 -4.94 -9.02
N PHE A 249 7.22 -4.95 -8.02
CA PHE A 249 7.02 -4.30 -6.72
C PHE A 249 8.09 -3.24 -6.53
N TYR A 250 7.72 -2.05 -6.07
CA TYR A 250 8.68 -1.00 -5.80
C TYR A 250 9.25 -1.10 -4.38
N ASN A 251 10.52 -1.48 -4.27
CA ASN A 251 11.25 -1.44 -3.01
C ASN A 251 11.70 0.00 -2.73
N GLN A 252 10.89 0.72 -1.95
CA GLN A 252 11.14 2.13 -1.60
C GLN A 252 12.48 2.35 -0.87
N MET A 253 12.92 1.40 -0.03
CA MET A 253 14.18 1.49 0.73
C MET A 253 15.41 1.47 -0.17
N LYS A 254 15.38 0.62 -1.19
CA LYS A 254 16.47 0.47 -2.17
C LYS A 254 16.26 1.33 -3.40
N ALA A 255 15.10 1.97 -3.53
CA ALA A 255 14.62 2.64 -4.72
C ALA A 255 14.72 1.77 -5.99
N VAL A 256 14.38 0.48 -5.93
CA VAL A 256 14.45 -0.45 -7.08
C VAL A 256 13.15 -1.21 -7.29
N TRP A 257 12.87 -1.59 -8.54
CA TRP A 257 11.79 -2.51 -8.87
C TRP A 257 12.24 -3.96 -8.74
N GLU A 258 11.43 -4.78 -8.08
CA GLU A 258 11.66 -6.22 -7.89
C GLU A 258 10.53 -7.02 -8.56
N ARG A 259 10.88 -7.98 -9.42
CA ARG A 259 9.89 -8.88 -10.03
C ARG A 259 9.35 -9.87 -8.98
N LYS A 260 8.02 -9.93 -8.82
CA LYS A 260 7.36 -10.84 -7.87
C LYS A 260 6.74 -12.06 -8.54
N SER A 261 6.07 -11.89 -9.67
CA SER A 261 5.47 -12.98 -10.44
C SER A 261 5.39 -12.63 -11.93
N LEU A 262 5.05 -13.63 -12.73
CA LEU A 262 4.80 -13.50 -14.16
C LEU A 262 3.30 -13.64 -14.40
N VAL A 263 2.77 -12.83 -15.29
CA VAL A 263 1.37 -12.87 -15.72
C VAL A 263 1.36 -13.28 -17.18
N LYS A 264 0.61 -14.33 -17.52
CA LYS A 264 0.42 -14.69 -18.92
C LYS A 264 -0.54 -13.67 -19.53
N LYS A 265 -0.17 -13.05 -20.66
CA LYS A 265 -1.12 -12.23 -21.41
C LYS A 265 -2.24 -13.11 -21.93
N LEU A 266 -3.42 -12.50 -22.02
CA LEU A 266 -4.56 -13.18 -22.60
C LEU A 266 -4.34 -13.36 -24.12
N PRO A 267 -4.95 -14.39 -24.75
CA PRO A 267 -4.68 -14.73 -26.15
C PRO A 267 -5.03 -13.63 -27.15
N ARG A 268 -5.87 -12.67 -26.74
CA ARG A 268 -6.22 -11.48 -27.50
C ARG A 268 -5.80 -10.26 -26.69
N PRO A 269 -5.27 -9.21 -27.34
CA PRO A 269 -4.97 -7.98 -26.65
C PRO A 269 -6.28 -7.38 -26.10
N PRO A 270 -6.36 -7.10 -24.79
CA PRO A 270 -7.48 -6.38 -24.20
C PRO A 270 -7.54 -4.94 -24.71
N THR A 271 -8.72 -4.32 -24.61
CA THR A 271 -8.89 -2.88 -24.85
C THR A 271 -8.34 -2.08 -23.68
N ASP A 272 -8.58 -2.56 -22.46
CA ASP A 272 -8.18 -1.90 -21.21
C ASP A 272 -7.67 -2.95 -20.20
N GLU A 273 -6.62 -2.60 -19.47
CA GLU A 273 -5.96 -3.44 -18.46
C GLU A 273 -5.77 -2.66 -17.16
N HIS A 274 -6.28 -3.22 -16.06
CA HIS A 274 -6.17 -2.59 -14.75
C HIS A 274 -5.60 -3.56 -13.71
N LEU A 275 -4.64 -3.08 -12.93
CA LEU A 275 -4.18 -3.72 -11.72
C LEU A 275 -4.88 -3.07 -10.52
N LEU A 276 -5.50 -3.87 -9.67
CA LEU A 276 -6.31 -3.40 -8.54
C LEU A 276 -5.88 -4.08 -7.25
N ALA A 277 -5.84 -3.33 -6.16
CA ALA A 277 -5.60 -3.85 -4.82
C ALA A 277 -6.87 -3.77 -3.97
N VAL A 278 -7.29 -4.89 -3.37
CA VAL A 278 -8.44 -4.94 -2.47
C VAL A 278 -8.08 -5.77 -1.25
N ASP A 279 -8.17 -5.17 -0.06
CA ASP A 279 -7.85 -5.81 1.23
C ASP A 279 -6.52 -6.60 1.17
N GLY A 280 -5.45 -5.98 0.64
CA GLY A 280 -4.12 -6.59 0.50
C GLY A 280 -3.98 -7.66 -0.60
N ASN A 281 -5.04 -7.97 -1.36
CA ASN A 281 -5.00 -8.89 -2.48
C ASN A 281 -4.90 -8.13 -3.81
N LEU A 282 -4.18 -8.70 -4.78
CA LEU A 282 -4.07 -8.13 -6.11
C LEU A 282 -5.03 -8.81 -7.09
N TYR A 283 -5.65 -7.98 -7.90
CA TYR A 283 -6.58 -8.36 -8.96
C TYR A 283 -6.13 -7.76 -10.29
N TYR A 284 -6.19 -8.58 -11.33
CA TYR A 284 -5.92 -8.18 -12.70
C TYR A 284 -7.24 -8.23 -13.45
N LEU A 285 -7.64 -7.09 -14.00
CA LEU A 285 -8.86 -6.91 -14.75
C LEU A 285 -8.51 -6.55 -16.19
N ALA A 286 -9.07 -7.31 -17.13
CA ALA A 286 -8.85 -7.10 -18.55
C ALA A 286 -10.17 -7.10 -19.31
N CYS A 287 -10.40 -6.03 -20.07
CA CYS A 287 -11.59 -5.83 -20.89
C CYS A 287 -11.29 -6.22 -22.34
N HIS A 288 -12.17 -6.99 -22.99
CA HIS A 288 -11.97 -7.38 -24.39
C HIS A 288 -13.17 -7.02 -25.23
N TRP A 289 -12.95 -6.30 -26.32
CA TRP A 289 -13.99 -6.08 -27.32
C TRP A 289 -14.20 -7.31 -28.19
N ASN A 290 -15.42 -7.84 -28.19
CA ASN A 290 -15.83 -8.95 -29.01
C ASN A 290 -16.51 -8.44 -30.29
N HIS A 291 -15.72 -8.13 -31.33
CA HIS A 291 -16.22 -7.62 -32.62
C HIS A 291 -17.43 -8.40 -33.19
N PRO A 292 -17.45 -9.76 -33.19
CA PRO A 292 -18.61 -10.53 -33.64
C PRO A 292 -19.91 -10.31 -32.85
N LEU A 293 -19.82 -10.12 -31.54
CA LEU A 293 -20.99 -9.94 -30.66
C LEU A 293 -21.31 -8.46 -30.38
N GLN A 294 -20.42 -7.55 -30.80
CA GLN A 294 -20.46 -6.13 -30.43
C GLN A 294 -20.59 -5.91 -28.92
N SER A 295 -19.94 -6.76 -28.13
CA SER A 295 -19.98 -6.70 -26.67
C SER A 295 -18.60 -6.81 -26.04
N GLN A 296 -18.45 -6.37 -24.79
CA GLN A 296 -17.21 -6.59 -24.04
C GLN A 296 -17.32 -7.78 -23.11
N THR A 297 -16.23 -8.53 -23.00
CA THR A 297 -16.06 -9.58 -21.99
C THR A 297 -14.97 -9.20 -21.01
N ILE A 298 -15.21 -9.46 -19.72
CA ILE A 298 -14.27 -9.13 -18.66
C ILE A 298 -13.64 -10.40 -18.12
N THR A 299 -12.32 -10.34 -17.98
CA THR A 299 -11.54 -11.35 -17.25
C THR A 299 -11.05 -10.72 -15.97
N LEU A 300 -11.47 -11.27 -14.83
CA LEU A 300 -10.96 -10.89 -13.52
C LEU A 300 -10.13 -12.05 -12.97
N MET A 301 -8.87 -11.80 -12.65
CA MET A 301 -7.97 -12.79 -12.05
C MET A 301 -7.47 -12.30 -10.69
N LYS A 302 -7.34 -13.20 -9.73
CA LYS A 302 -6.75 -12.94 -8.42
C LYS A 302 -5.36 -13.53 -8.35
N HIS A 303 -4.40 -12.77 -7.83
CA HIS A 303 -3.05 -13.28 -7.54
C HIS A 303 -3.06 -14.15 -6.28
N ASP A 304 -2.52 -15.36 -6.37
CA ASP A 304 -2.23 -16.21 -5.21
C ASP A 304 -0.75 -16.07 -4.86
N TRP A 305 -0.49 -15.50 -3.68
CA TRP A 305 0.87 -15.28 -3.18
C TRP A 305 1.63 -16.59 -2.92
N ASN A 306 0.94 -17.70 -2.65
CA ASN A 306 1.54 -19.01 -2.37
C ASN A 306 2.08 -19.67 -3.63
N THR A 307 1.27 -19.72 -4.68
CA THR A 307 1.64 -20.33 -5.96
C THR A 307 2.39 -19.34 -6.86
N LYS A 308 2.25 -18.03 -6.62
CA LYS A 308 2.64 -16.94 -7.51
C LYS A 308 1.96 -17.01 -8.87
N GLU A 309 0.79 -17.64 -8.89
CA GLU A 309 -0.06 -17.77 -10.07
C GLU A 309 -1.28 -16.86 -9.96
N TRP A 310 -1.93 -16.66 -11.10
CA TRP A 310 -3.17 -15.90 -11.20
C TRP A 310 -4.31 -16.88 -11.48
N HIS A 311 -5.40 -16.75 -10.74
CA HIS A 311 -6.57 -17.62 -10.84
C HIS A 311 -7.80 -16.81 -11.25
N ASP A 312 -8.60 -17.37 -12.16
CA ASP A 312 -9.85 -16.74 -12.60
C ASP A 312 -10.83 -16.60 -11.43
N CYS A 313 -11.43 -15.43 -11.31
CA CYS A 313 -12.55 -15.14 -10.43
C CYS A 313 -13.88 -15.42 -11.15
N SER A 314 -14.98 -15.34 -10.41
CA SER A 314 -16.31 -15.49 -10.99
C SER A 314 -16.55 -14.46 -12.11
N PRO A 315 -17.01 -14.91 -13.30
CA PRO A 315 -17.16 -14.03 -14.45
C PRO A 315 -18.38 -13.12 -14.28
N LEU A 316 -18.25 -11.88 -14.75
CA LEU A 316 -19.41 -11.02 -14.99
C LEU A 316 -20.07 -11.46 -16.30
N LYS A 317 -21.39 -11.67 -16.26
CA LYS A 317 -22.15 -12.30 -17.38
C LYS A 317 -22.85 -11.29 -18.27
N ASP A 318 -22.73 -10.01 -17.98
CA ASP A 318 -23.41 -8.94 -18.69
C ASP A 318 -22.48 -8.36 -19.76
N ASP A 319 -23.08 -7.93 -20.87
CA ASP A 319 -22.40 -7.26 -21.98
C ASP A 319 -22.29 -5.78 -21.64
N ILE A 320 -21.08 -5.28 -21.46
CA ILE A 320 -20.88 -3.94 -20.87
C ILE A 320 -20.02 -3.04 -21.78
N SER A 321 -20.26 -1.73 -21.75
CA SER A 321 -19.46 -0.69 -22.41
C SER A 321 -18.17 -0.40 -21.62
N ARG A 322 -17.30 0.50 -22.11
CA ARG A 322 -16.01 0.89 -21.49
C ARG A 322 -16.16 1.08 -19.97
N MET A 323 -15.21 0.57 -19.20
CA MET A 323 -15.28 0.51 -17.73
C MET A 323 -14.01 1.02 -17.07
N GLU A 324 -14.18 1.80 -16.00
CA GLU A 324 -13.12 2.18 -15.08
C GLU A 324 -13.42 1.54 -13.72
N PRO A 325 -12.47 0.78 -13.17
CA PRO A 325 -12.63 0.16 -11.87
C PRO A 325 -12.37 1.15 -10.73
N SER A 326 -13.22 1.08 -9.70
CA SER A 326 -13.02 1.74 -8.42
C SER A 326 -13.03 0.73 -7.28
N VAL A 327 -12.23 0.98 -6.24
CA VAL A 327 -12.18 0.12 -5.05
C VAL A 327 -12.74 0.88 -3.85
N SER A 328 -13.79 0.36 -3.23
CA SER A 328 -14.33 0.95 -2.00
C SER A 328 -14.86 -0.15 -1.07
N ASN A 329 -14.69 0.01 0.24
CA ASN A 329 -15.21 -0.91 1.26
C ASN A 329 -14.88 -2.40 1.01
N GLY A 330 -13.67 -2.69 0.54
CA GLY A 330 -13.21 -4.06 0.28
C GLY A 330 -13.92 -4.74 -0.91
N CYS A 331 -14.58 -3.97 -1.77
CA CYS A 331 -15.24 -4.43 -2.98
C CYS A 331 -14.72 -3.69 -4.22
N LEU A 332 -14.81 -4.36 -5.37
CA LEU A 332 -14.54 -3.75 -6.68
C LEU A 332 -15.85 -3.25 -7.27
N TYR A 333 -15.85 -2.04 -7.80
CA TYR A 333 -16.97 -1.44 -8.50
C TYR A 333 -16.55 -1.18 -9.94
N LEU A 334 -17.36 -1.68 -10.87
CA LEU A 334 -17.22 -1.42 -12.29
C LEU A 334 -18.44 -0.64 -12.75
N LEU A 335 -18.22 0.61 -13.15
CA LEU A 335 -19.26 1.43 -13.72
C LEU A 335 -19.28 1.27 -15.24
N SER A 336 -20.46 1.03 -15.78
CA SER A 336 -20.76 1.18 -17.20
C SER A 336 -21.55 2.46 -17.44
N THR A 337 -21.87 2.73 -18.71
CA THR A 337 -22.75 3.84 -19.08
C THR A 337 -24.14 3.79 -18.41
N GLU A 338 -24.63 2.62 -18.02
CA GLU A 338 -26.01 2.44 -17.50
C GLU A 338 -26.10 1.68 -16.17
N GLU A 339 -25.08 0.89 -15.83
CA GLU A 339 -25.12 -0.06 -14.73
C GLU A 339 -23.87 0.01 -13.87
N LEU A 340 -24.05 -0.14 -12.56
CA LEU A 340 -22.95 -0.27 -11.62
C LEU A 340 -22.90 -1.71 -11.11
N HIS A 341 -21.77 -2.38 -11.36
CA HIS A 341 -21.53 -3.75 -10.94
C HIS A 341 -20.53 -3.78 -9.79
N CYS A 342 -20.87 -4.50 -8.72
CA CYS A 342 -20.05 -4.67 -7.53
C CYS A 342 -19.58 -6.12 -7.40
N TYR A 343 -18.28 -6.36 -7.39
CA TYR A 343 -17.69 -7.65 -7.06
C TYR A 343 -17.27 -7.70 -5.60
N SER A 344 -17.70 -8.77 -4.92
CA SER A 344 -17.30 -9.05 -3.54
C SER A 344 -16.22 -10.13 -3.50
N PRO A 345 -14.95 -9.78 -3.23
CA PRO A 345 -13.85 -10.73 -3.04
C PRO A 345 -14.14 -11.85 -2.05
N LYS A 346 -14.88 -11.56 -0.98
CA LYS A 346 -15.18 -12.52 0.10
C LYS A 346 -16.13 -13.62 -0.34
N LYS A 347 -17.04 -13.31 -1.28
CA LYS A 347 -18.05 -14.24 -1.78
C LYS A 347 -17.73 -14.76 -3.18
N ASP A 348 -16.73 -14.19 -3.84
CA ASP A 348 -16.40 -14.43 -5.25
C ASP A 348 -17.65 -14.36 -6.13
N CYS A 349 -18.34 -13.23 -6.12
CA CYS A 349 -19.50 -13.00 -6.99
C CYS A 349 -19.78 -11.52 -7.23
N TRP A 350 -20.46 -11.28 -8.35
CA TRP A 350 -20.93 -9.98 -8.80
C TRP A 350 -22.37 -9.73 -8.34
N PHE A 351 -22.65 -8.47 -8.03
CA PHE A 351 -23.96 -7.95 -7.69
C PHE A 351 -24.19 -6.66 -8.47
N MET A 352 -25.43 -6.43 -8.90
CA MET A 352 -25.82 -5.15 -9.47
C MET A 352 -26.15 -4.18 -8.33
N ALA A 353 -25.46 -3.06 -8.29
CA ALA A 353 -25.74 -1.93 -7.39
C ALA A 353 -26.82 -1.04 -7.99
N ALA A 354 -27.31 -0.04 -7.25
CA ALA A 354 -28.24 0.94 -7.81
C ALA A 354 -27.62 1.60 -9.04
N SER A 355 -28.35 1.58 -10.16
CA SER A 355 -27.96 2.29 -11.38
C SER A 355 -28.18 3.80 -11.24
N PRO A 356 -27.38 4.62 -11.96
CA PRO A 356 -27.61 6.06 -12.00
C PRO A 356 -28.99 6.34 -12.61
N THR A 357 -29.71 7.31 -12.03
CA THR A 357 -31.02 7.75 -12.56
C THR A 357 -30.90 8.73 -13.74
N PHE A 358 -29.68 9.04 -14.12
CA PHE A 358 -29.30 9.97 -15.18
C PHE A 358 -28.27 9.29 -16.08
N LEU A 359 -28.20 9.71 -17.35
CA LEU A 359 -27.21 9.18 -18.28
C LEU A 359 -25.86 9.83 -17.97
N ILE A 360 -24.83 9.01 -17.80
CA ILE A 360 -23.44 9.46 -17.81
C ILE A 360 -22.96 9.27 -19.24
N ASP A 361 -22.91 10.38 -19.98
CA ASP A 361 -22.43 10.35 -21.36
C ASP A 361 -20.91 10.11 -21.35
N GLU A 362 -20.44 9.20 -22.21
CA GLU A 362 -19.01 8.88 -22.40
C GLU A 362 -18.15 8.88 -21.12
N PHE A 363 -18.44 7.95 -20.22
CA PHE A 363 -17.70 7.78 -18.96
C PHE A 363 -16.17 7.64 -19.15
N TRP A 364 -15.40 8.32 -18.29
CA TRP A 364 -13.95 8.44 -18.46
C TRP A 364 -13.08 8.04 -17.26
N THR A 365 -13.37 8.50 -16.04
CA THR A 365 -12.57 8.17 -14.87
C THR A 365 -13.42 8.01 -13.61
N SER A 366 -12.98 7.15 -12.70
CA SER A 366 -13.56 7.04 -11.36
C SER A 366 -12.52 6.86 -10.27
N ILE A 367 -12.84 7.34 -9.07
CA ILE A 367 -12.03 7.10 -7.89
C ILE A 367 -12.92 7.01 -6.64
N ALA A 368 -12.52 6.19 -5.67
CA ALA A 368 -13.16 6.15 -4.37
C ALA A 368 -12.49 7.10 -3.37
N LEU A 369 -13.29 7.84 -2.62
CA LEU A 369 -12.89 8.58 -1.43
C LEU A 369 -13.76 8.11 -0.26
N GLY A 370 -13.21 7.16 0.52
CA GLY A 370 -13.97 6.48 1.57
C GLY A 370 -15.08 5.61 0.97
N THR A 371 -16.33 5.90 1.36
CA THR A 371 -17.53 5.17 0.92
C THR A 371 -18.17 5.75 -0.34
N GLU A 372 -17.63 6.85 -0.87
CA GLU A 372 -18.16 7.55 -2.02
C GLU A 372 -17.26 7.30 -3.24
N ILE A 373 -17.86 6.93 -4.37
CA ILE A 373 -17.18 6.76 -5.65
C ILE A 373 -17.54 7.95 -6.54
N PHE A 374 -16.52 8.70 -6.93
CA PHE A 374 -16.62 9.86 -7.81
C PHE A 374 -16.35 9.42 -9.24
N CYS A 375 -17.19 9.87 -10.17
CA CYS A 375 -17.17 9.49 -11.57
C CYS A 375 -17.32 10.74 -12.43
N SER A 376 -16.59 10.83 -13.54
CA SER A 376 -16.77 11.89 -14.52
C SER A 376 -16.99 11.36 -15.94
N ASP A 377 -17.61 12.20 -16.74
CA ASP A 377 -17.59 12.09 -18.21
C ASP A 377 -16.21 12.50 -18.78
N ILE A 378 -16.01 12.18 -20.06
CA ILE A 378 -14.78 12.48 -20.81
C ILE A 378 -14.47 13.98 -20.86
N ASP A 379 -15.50 14.79 -21.06
CA ASP A 379 -15.39 16.25 -21.18
C ASP A 379 -15.33 16.96 -19.81
N PHE A 380 -15.44 16.19 -18.72
CA PHE A 380 -15.45 16.70 -17.35
C PHE A 380 -16.49 17.82 -17.11
N THR A 381 -17.65 17.69 -17.76
CA THR A 381 -18.79 18.60 -17.61
C THR A 381 -19.66 18.21 -16.43
N SER A 382 -19.64 16.93 -16.07
CA SER A 382 -20.48 16.39 -15.02
C SER A 382 -19.70 15.45 -14.12
N VAL A 383 -19.86 15.65 -12.81
CA VAL A 383 -19.31 14.76 -11.80
C VAL A 383 -20.46 14.14 -11.02
N SER A 384 -20.44 12.82 -10.93
CA SER A 384 -21.44 12.01 -10.26
C SER A 384 -20.81 11.24 -9.12
N VAL A 385 -21.57 11.04 -8.05
CA VAL A 385 -21.12 10.38 -6.84
C VAL A 385 -22.06 9.24 -6.52
N TYR A 386 -21.49 8.06 -6.30
CA TYR A 386 -22.20 6.90 -5.80
C TYR A 386 -21.80 6.63 -4.35
N ASP A 387 -22.77 6.61 -3.44
CA ASP A 387 -22.59 6.27 -2.04
C ASP A 387 -22.78 4.76 -1.86
N THR A 388 -21.68 4.06 -1.54
CA THR A 388 -21.66 2.60 -1.40
C THR A 388 -22.41 2.08 -0.18
N GLU A 389 -22.62 2.90 0.86
CA GLU A 389 -23.37 2.50 2.05
C GLU A 389 -24.87 2.76 1.88
N ALA A 390 -25.22 3.89 1.27
CA ALA A 390 -26.60 4.27 1.03
C ALA A 390 -27.19 3.69 -0.26
N ASP A 391 -26.36 3.07 -1.12
CA ASP A 391 -26.74 2.49 -2.42
C ASP A 391 -27.51 3.49 -3.29
N ARG A 392 -26.94 4.68 -3.47
CA ARG A 392 -27.61 5.79 -4.16
C ARG A 392 -26.63 6.68 -4.93
N TRP A 393 -27.14 7.27 -6.00
CA TRP A 393 -26.44 8.25 -6.81
C TRP A 393 -26.81 9.69 -6.45
N GLN A 394 -25.84 10.57 -6.57
CA GLN A 394 -25.98 12.01 -6.49
C GLN A 394 -25.16 12.67 -7.59
N GLN A 395 -25.70 13.69 -8.24
CA GLN A 395 -24.95 14.53 -9.18
C GLN A 395 -24.39 15.76 -8.44
N LEU A 396 -23.13 16.09 -8.66
CA LEU A 396 -22.52 17.32 -8.15
C LEU A 396 -22.92 18.52 -9.02
N PRO A 397 -22.77 19.75 -8.49
CA PRO A 397 -22.95 20.96 -9.30
C PRO A 397 -22.07 20.91 -10.55
N VAL A 398 -22.62 21.37 -11.67
CA VAL A 398 -21.90 21.49 -12.94
C VAL A 398 -20.71 22.42 -12.72
N TRP A 399 -19.52 21.96 -13.12
CA TRP A 399 -18.35 22.79 -13.13
C TRP A 399 -18.31 23.59 -14.44
N GLU A 400 -18.59 24.88 -14.37
CA GLU A 400 -18.36 25.80 -15.50
C GLU A 400 -16.85 26.11 -15.55
N ASN A 401 -16.07 25.22 -16.16
CA ASN A 401 -14.67 25.51 -16.44
C ASN A 401 -14.59 26.70 -17.42
N PRO A 402 -14.11 27.88 -17.00
CA PRO A 402 -14.12 29.07 -17.84
C PRO A 402 -13.22 28.95 -19.08
N GLU A 403 -12.28 27.99 -19.06
CA GLU A 403 -11.30 27.76 -20.12
C GLU A 403 -11.67 26.59 -21.04
N ALA A 404 -12.82 25.94 -20.83
CA ALA A 404 -13.26 24.75 -21.56
C ALA A 404 -13.90 25.00 -22.94
N GLU A 405 -13.98 26.25 -23.41
CA GLU A 405 -14.50 26.50 -24.76
C GLU A 405 -13.53 25.91 -25.82
N ASN A 406 -13.90 24.75 -26.38
CA ASN A 406 -13.20 24.00 -27.46
C ASN A 406 -11.87 23.31 -27.10
N ARG A 407 -11.75 22.65 -25.94
CA ARG A 407 -10.57 21.82 -25.65
C ARG A 407 -10.98 20.41 -25.23
N ASP A 408 -10.41 19.42 -25.89
CA ASP A 408 -10.53 18.01 -25.50
C ASP A 408 -9.55 17.76 -24.34
N TYR A 409 -10.08 17.40 -23.16
CA TYR A 409 -9.29 17.13 -21.96
C TYR A 409 -9.19 15.63 -21.71
N SER A 410 -8.01 15.17 -21.30
CA SER A 410 -7.85 13.92 -20.56
C SER A 410 -7.93 14.22 -19.07
N THR A 411 -8.85 13.57 -18.37
CA THR A 411 -9.10 13.82 -16.94
C THR A 411 -8.72 12.62 -16.09
N TYR A 412 -8.03 12.88 -14.98
CA TYR A 412 -7.60 11.83 -14.07
C TYR A 412 -7.88 12.21 -12.64
N PHE A 413 -8.75 11.44 -11.98
CA PHE A 413 -8.98 11.60 -10.56
C PHE A 413 -7.90 10.93 -9.73
N PHE A 414 -7.56 11.58 -8.62
CA PHE A 414 -6.76 10.97 -7.57
C PHE A 414 -7.16 11.53 -6.21
N VAL A 415 -6.95 10.72 -5.17
CA VAL A 415 -7.25 11.10 -3.78
C VAL A 415 -5.96 11.24 -3.02
N LEU A 416 -5.66 12.46 -2.58
CA LEU A 416 -4.45 12.79 -1.83
C LEU A 416 -4.85 13.45 -0.51
N GLU A 417 -4.28 13.01 0.61
CA GLU A 417 -4.55 13.54 1.95
C GLU A 417 -6.06 13.57 2.29
N ASN A 418 -6.80 12.52 1.86
CA ASN A 418 -8.25 12.41 2.03
C ASN A 418 -9.04 13.54 1.32
N GLN A 419 -8.49 14.09 0.24
CA GLN A 419 -9.14 15.10 -0.59
C GLN A 419 -9.14 14.68 -2.05
N LEU A 420 -10.25 14.96 -2.74
CA LEU A 420 -10.41 14.64 -4.17
C LEU A 420 -9.71 15.71 -5.01
N HIS A 421 -8.84 15.26 -5.90
CA HIS A 421 -8.17 16.08 -6.87
C HIS A 421 -8.48 15.56 -8.28
N VAL A 422 -8.45 16.46 -9.26
CA VAL A 422 -8.50 16.14 -10.68
C VAL A 422 -7.29 16.74 -11.36
N TYR A 423 -6.62 15.94 -12.17
CA TYR A 423 -5.60 16.39 -13.10
C TYR A 423 -6.23 16.50 -14.49
N LEU A 424 -6.10 17.68 -15.10
CA LEU A 424 -6.59 18.01 -16.43
C LEU A 424 -5.40 18.19 -17.36
N ASP A 425 -5.39 17.47 -18.47
CA ASP A 425 -4.36 17.55 -19.51
C ASP A 425 -5.03 17.73 -20.88
N THR A 426 -4.53 18.64 -21.71
CA THR A 426 -5.00 18.79 -23.10
C THR A 426 -4.09 18.05 -24.06
N GLU A 427 -4.62 17.45 -25.12
CA GLU A 427 -3.81 16.73 -26.13
C GLU A 427 -2.67 17.57 -26.74
N GLU A 428 -2.85 18.90 -26.85
CA GLU A 428 -1.83 19.83 -27.37
C GLU A 428 -0.78 20.26 -26.32
N LEU A 429 -0.87 19.74 -25.09
CA LEU A 429 0.00 20.02 -23.94
C LEU A 429 0.07 21.50 -23.52
N GLU A 430 -0.85 22.34 -23.98
CA GLU A 430 -0.89 23.78 -23.67
C GLU A 430 -1.49 24.08 -22.29
N TYR A 431 -2.27 23.15 -21.72
CA TYR A 431 -2.96 23.33 -20.45
C TYR A 431 -2.87 22.09 -19.57
N ARG A 432 -2.18 22.26 -18.43
CA ARG A 432 -2.08 21.25 -17.38
C ARG A 432 -2.34 21.87 -16.03
N GLN A 433 -3.40 21.42 -15.38
CA GLN A 433 -3.79 21.95 -14.09
C GLN A 433 -4.28 20.85 -13.16
N VAL A 434 -4.04 21.06 -11.88
CA VAL A 434 -4.62 20.25 -10.82
C VAL A 434 -5.67 21.09 -10.11
N HIS A 435 -6.89 20.56 -10.00
CA HIS A 435 -7.95 21.18 -9.22
C HIS A 435 -8.26 20.32 -8.00
N LEU A 436 -8.50 20.97 -6.87
CA LEU A 436 -8.96 20.38 -5.61
C LEU A 436 -10.47 20.63 -5.47
N TYR A 437 -11.21 19.57 -5.16
CA TYR A 437 -12.63 19.71 -4.85
C TYR A 437 -12.84 20.14 -3.39
N ASP A 438 -13.33 21.37 -3.18
CA ASP A 438 -13.79 21.84 -1.89
C ASP A 438 -15.21 21.31 -1.63
N ARG A 439 -15.29 20.23 -0.84
CA ARG A 439 -16.57 19.60 -0.45
C ARG A 439 -17.50 20.54 0.33
N CYS A 440 -16.97 21.52 1.05
CA CYS A 440 -17.80 22.42 1.87
C CYS A 440 -18.55 23.43 1.01
N GLU A 441 -17.90 23.90 -0.05
CA GLU A 441 -18.46 24.88 -0.98
C GLU A 441 -19.03 24.26 -2.26
N GLY A 442 -18.69 23.00 -2.55
CA GLY A 442 -19.09 22.30 -3.77
C GLY A 442 -18.41 22.86 -5.02
N VAL A 443 -17.18 23.37 -4.90
CA VAL A 443 -16.45 24.04 -5.99
C VAL A 443 -15.07 23.42 -6.20
N TRP A 444 -14.61 23.43 -7.44
CA TRP A 444 -13.24 23.08 -7.81
C TRP A 444 -12.35 24.32 -7.71
N ARG A 445 -11.18 24.16 -7.08
CA ARG A 445 -10.19 25.23 -6.91
C ARG A 445 -8.87 24.80 -7.53
N GLU A 446 -8.33 25.67 -8.37
CA GLU A 446 -7.03 25.47 -8.99
C GLU A 446 -5.91 25.43 -7.94
N ILE A 447 -4.97 24.52 -8.13
CA ILE A 447 -3.71 24.47 -7.42
C ILE A 447 -2.59 24.67 -8.42
N ASP A 448 -1.73 25.66 -8.15
CA ASP A 448 -0.50 25.87 -8.91
C ASP A 448 0.44 24.67 -8.74
N VAL A 449 0.65 23.93 -9.83
CA VAL A 449 1.56 22.77 -9.85
C VAL A 449 2.46 22.86 -11.07
N THR A 450 3.76 22.68 -10.86
CA THR A 450 4.72 22.54 -11.96
C THR A 450 4.80 21.07 -12.36
N LEU A 451 4.19 20.71 -13.47
CA LEU A 451 4.35 19.41 -14.12
C LEU A 451 5.37 19.52 -15.25
N ALA A 452 6.08 18.43 -15.57
CA ALA A 452 7.09 18.46 -16.65
C ALA A 452 6.43 18.38 -18.03
N ASP A 453 6.84 19.24 -18.97
CA ASP A 453 6.10 19.65 -20.18
C ASP A 453 5.81 18.56 -21.26
N ASP A 454 6.35 17.34 -21.20
CA ASP A 454 6.44 16.44 -22.39
C ASP A 454 5.78 15.05 -22.28
N LEU A 455 4.60 14.87 -21.65
CA LEU A 455 4.22 13.54 -21.14
C LEU A 455 2.93 12.95 -21.73
N VAL A 456 3.01 11.66 -22.07
CA VAL A 456 1.87 10.77 -22.31
C VAL A 456 1.85 9.77 -21.16
N TRP A 457 0.83 9.85 -20.32
CA TRP A 457 0.67 8.96 -19.17
C TRP A 457 0.23 7.57 -19.62
N THR A 458 0.79 6.55 -18.98
CA THR A 458 0.52 5.16 -19.40
C THR A 458 -0.70 4.56 -18.73
N CYS A 459 -1.03 5.05 -17.55
CA CYS A 459 -2.12 4.55 -16.72
C CYS A 459 -2.61 5.64 -15.78
N THR A 460 -3.75 5.39 -15.14
CA THR A 460 -4.31 6.25 -14.10
C THR A 460 -3.29 6.49 -12.97
N PRO A 461 -3.16 7.73 -12.47
CA PRO A 461 -2.25 8.02 -11.38
C PRO A 461 -2.65 7.26 -10.12
N ILE A 462 -1.66 6.83 -9.36
CA ILE A 462 -1.86 6.17 -8.06
C ILE A 462 -1.37 7.09 -6.95
N VAL A 463 -1.92 6.98 -5.75
CA VAL A 463 -1.44 7.74 -4.60
C VAL A 463 -0.78 6.79 -3.61
N ALA A 464 0.46 7.10 -3.24
CA ALA A 464 1.24 6.31 -2.29
C ALA A 464 2.05 7.22 -1.38
N ARG A 465 2.34 6.73 -0.18
CA ARG A 465 3.34 7.31 0.70
C ARG A 465 4.72 6.85 0.24
N VAL A 466 5.55 7.80 -0.21
CA VAL A 466 6.86 7.55 -0.82
C VAL A 466 7.97 8.11 0.05
N TYR A 467 8.99 7.29 0.31
CA TYR A 467 10.22 7.71 0.98
C TYR A 467 11.10 8.57 0.07
N LEU A 468 10.95 9.90 0.18
CA LEU A 468 11.61 10.86 -0.71
C LEU A 468 13.14 10.79 -0.69
N PRO A 469 13.85 10.67 0.46
CA PRO A 469 15.31 10.65 0.45
C PRO A 469 15.89 9.52 -0.41
N GLY A 470 15.31 8.31 -0.34
CA GLY A 470 15.76 7.18 -1.15
C GLY A 470 15.53 7.38 -2.64
N VAL A 471 14.39 7.98 -3.02
CA VAL A 471 14.10 8.29 -4.42
C VAL A 471 14.99 9.41 -4.95
N GLN A 472 15.20 10.47 -4.16
CA GLN A 472 16.03 11.61 -4.54
C GLN A 472 17.50 11.24 -4.72
N ASP A 473 18.05 10.38 -3.86
CA ASP A 473 19.41 9.84 -4.02
C ASP A 473 19.56 9.10 -5.36
N ARG A 474 18.52 8.37 -5.78
CA ARG A 474 18.51 7.71 -7.08
C ARG A 474 18.37 8.70 -8.23
N CYS A 475 17.43 9.65 -8.14
CA CYS A 475 17.25 10.72 -9.13
C CYS A 475 18.54 11.50 -9.38
N ALA A 476 19.35 11.74 -8.35
CA ALA A 476 20.62 12.45 -8.48
C ALA A 476 21.71 11.64 -9.23
N ASN A 477 21.53 10.32 -9.33
CA ASN A 477 22.46 9.39 -9.97
C ASN A 477 22.04 8.97 -11.40
N THR A 478 20.84 9.37 -11.83
CA THR A 478 20.30 9.18 -13.19
C THR A 478 20.36 10.49 -13.96
#